data_AF-A0A9W5ESU2-F1
#
_entry.id   AF-A0A9W5ESU2-F1
#
_cell.length_a   1.000
_cell.length_b   1.000
_cell.length_c   1.000
_cell.angle_alpha   90.00
_cell.angle_beta   90.00
_cell.angle_gamma   90.00
#
_symmetry.space_group_name_H-M   'P 1'
#
loop_
_entity.id
_entity.type
_entity.pdbx_description
1 polymer ?
#
loop_
_entity_poly.entity_id
_entity_poly.type
_entity_poly.pdbx_seq_one_letter_code
_entity_poly.pdbx_strand_id
1 'polypeptide(L)'
;MANKYTKEEIRTYFETHRDDVKDVSAKFEVSQRTLYHWIKIEEWKQGKYANAGKETVQSDLVQTAIGSRLDYAKKRLSMKSKAVLMKAVRYLVVILFKLEQMKFCLKL
;
A
#
# COMPACT_ATOMS: atom_id res chain seq x y z
N MET A 1 3.57 -45.33 -8.72
CA MET A 1 3.08 -44.20 -7.92
C MET A 1 2.48 -43.20 -8.89
N ALA A 2 1.16 -43.00 -8.83
CA ALA A 2 0.49 -42.03 -9.70
C ALA A 2 0.78 -40.63 -9.18
N ASN A 3 1.40 -39.80 -10.01
CA ASN A 3 1.68 -38.41 -9.69
C ASN A 3 0.36 -37.66 -9.45
N LYS A 4 0.21 -37.03 -8.29
CA LYS A 4 -1.02 -36.33 -7.88
C LYS A 4 -1.23 -35.02 -8.66
N TYR A 5 -0.16 -34.46 -9.23
CA TYR A 5 -0.17 -33.17 -9.90
C TYR A 5 -0.01 -33.33 -11.42
N THR A 6 -0.73 -32.49 -12.17
CA THR A 6 -0.58 -32.47 -13.63
C THR A 6 0.70 -31.73 -14.03
N LYS A 7 1.23 -32.04 -15.22
CA LYS A 7 2.41 -31.37 -15.77
C LYS A 7 2.21 -29.86 -15.88
N GLU A 8 0.99 -29.44 -16.21
CA GLU A 8 0.60 -28.04 -16.35
C GLU A 8 0.69 -27.28 -15.02
N GLU A 9 0.22 -27.87 -13.92
CA GLU A 9 0.32 -27.26 -12.58
C GLU A 9 1.78 -27.02 -12.18
N ILE A 10 2.64 -28.00 -12.42
CA ILE A 10 4.08 -27.91 -12.13
C ILE A 10 4.73 -26.83 -12.99
N ARG A 11 4.35 -26.76 -14.28
CA ARG A 11 4.81 -25.71 -15.19
C ARG A 11 4.40 -24.32 -14.71
N THR A 12 3.11 -24.13 -14.40
CA THR A 12 2.59 -22.85 -13.91
C THR A 12 3.32 -22.43 -12.63
N TYR A 13 3.56 -23.36 -11.71
CA TYR A 13 4.33 -23.07 -10.50
C TYR A 13 5.77 -22.61 -10.83
N PHE A 14 6.48 -23.36 -11.68
CA PHE A 14 7.86 -23.04 -12.07
C PHE A 14 7.99 -21.70 -12.83
N GLU A 15 7.00 -21.35 -13.64
CA GLU A 15 6.99 -20.08 -14.40
C GLU A 15 6.57 -18.87 -13.55
N THR A 16 5.87 -19.08 -12.43
CA THR A 16 5.44 -18.02 -11.51
C THR A 16 6.41 -17.79 -10.35
N HIS A 17 7.04 -18.85 -9.88
CA HIS A 17 7.99 -18.82 -8.76
C HIS A 17 9.43 -18.82 -9.26
N ARG A 18 10.38 -18.42 -8.40
CA ARG A 18 11.82 -18.44 -8.70
C ARG A 18 12.54 -19.57 -7.98
N ASP A 19 11.83 -20.64 -7.68
CA ASP A 19 12.38 -21.79 -6.95
C ASP A 19 13.27 -22.64 -7.88
N ASP A 20 14.28 -23.28 -7.30
CA ASP A 20 15.16 -24.17 -8.05
C ASP A 20 14.45 -25.49 -8.38
N VAL A 21 14.91 -26.15 -9.45
CA VAL A 21 14.36 -27.44 -9.92
C VAL A 21 14.39 -28.51 -8.83
N LYS A 22 15.37 -28.45 -7.92
CA LYS A 22 15.46 -29.34 -6.77
C LYS A 22 14.31 -29.16 -5.78
N ASP A 23 13.94 -27.92 -5.51
CA ASP A 23 12.87 -27.58 -4.58
C ASP A 23 11.50 -27.89 -5.18
N VAL A 24 11.33 -27.61 -6.47
CA VAL A 24 10.11 -27.97 -7.23
C VAL A 24 9.97 -29.50 -7.29
N SER A 25 11.07 -30.23 -7.52
CA SER A 25 11.08 -31.69 -7.50
C SER A 25 10.66 -32.26 -6.15
N ALA A 26 11.16 -31.70 -5.04
CA ALA A 26 10.79 -32.12 -3.69
C ALA A 26 9.32 -31.80 -3.38
N LYS A 27 8.81 -30.65 -3.83
CA LYS A 27 7.45 -30.19 -3.56
C LYS A 27 6.38 -30.98 -4.30
N PHE A 28 6.64 -31.35 -5.54
CA PHE A 28 5.69 -32.06 -6.39
C PHE A 28 5.96 -33.58 -6.46
N GLU A 29 6.94 -34.06 -5.71
CA GLU A 29 7.38 -35.47 -5.69
C GLU A 29 7.69 -36.02 -7.10
N VAL A 30 8.17 -35.15 -7.98
CA VAL A 30 8.55 -35.51 -9.36
C VAL A 30 10.05 -35.66 -9.46
N SER A 31 10.53 -36.68 -10.15
CA SER A 31 11.96 -36.85 -10.40
C SER A 31 12.57 -35.63 -11.08
N GLN A 32 13.70 -35.15 -10.55
CA GLN A 32 14.46 -34.04 -11.14
C GLN A 32 14.76 -34.27 -12.62
N ARG A 33 15.05 -35.52 -13.02
CA ARG A 33 15.34 -35.88 -14.41
C ARG A 33 14.15 -35.58 -15.33
N THR A 34 12.94 -35.88 -14.86
CA THR A 34 11.69 -35.63 -15.58
C THR A 34 11.45 -34.12 -15.72
N LEU A 35 11.67 -33.36 -14.64
CA LEU A 35 11.58 -31.90 -14.66
C LEU A 35 12.57 -31.26 -15.64
N TYR A 36 13.86 -31.64 -15.58
CA TYR A 36 14.86 -31.14 -16.53
C TYR A 36 14.53 -31.49 -17.98
N HIS A 37 13.97 -32.68 -18.22
CA HIS A 37 13.53 -33.09 -19.54
C HIS A 37 12.39 -32.22 -20.06
N TRP A 38 11.37 -31.94 -19.24
CA TRP A 38 10.27 -31.05 -19.61
C TRP A 38 10.73 -29.62 -19.82
N ILE A 39 11.57 -29.09 -18.92
CA ILE A 39 12.15 -27.75 -19.05
C ILE A 39 12.92 -27.61 -20.37
N LYS A 40 13.67 -28.64 -20.77
CA LYS A 40 14.46 -28.62 -22.00
C LYS A 40 13.60 -28.76 -23.27
N ILE A 41 12.57 -29.60 -23.27
CA ILE A 41 11.72 -29.82 -24.44
C ILE A 41 10.77 -28.64 -24.68
N GLU A 42 10.19 -28.11 -23.61
CA GLU A 42 9.14 -27.08 -23.70
C GLU A 42 9.67 -25.68 -23.37
N GLU A 43 10.99 -25.56 -23.20
CA GLU A 43 11.70 -24.30 -22.95
C GLU A 43 11.08 -23.48 -21.80
N TRP A 44 10.76 -24.14 -20.69
CA TRP A 44 10.16 -23.48 -19.53
C TRP A 44 11.09 -22.39 -18.98
N LYS A 45 10.53 -21.21 -18.72
CA LYS A 45 11.29 -20.07 -18.19
C LYS A 45 10.92 -19.82 -16.73
N GLN A 46 11.90 -20.02 -15.84
CA GLN A 46 11.75 -19.77 -14.41
C GLN A 46 11.35 -18.31 -14.16
N GLY A 47 10.30 -18.10 -13.36
CA GLY A 47 9.84 -16.78 -12.98
C GLY A 47 9.47 -15.85 -14.15
N LYS A 48 9.09 -16.41 -15.32
CA LYS A 48 8.58 -15.66 -16.48
C LYS A 48 7.52 -14.64 -16.09
N TYR A 49 6.63 -15.00 -15.17
CA TYR A 49 5.55 -14.15 -14.70
C TYR A 49 5.82 -13.49 -13.33
N ALA A 50 6.96 -13.80 -12.69
CA ALA A 50 7.29 -13.30 -11.35
C ALA A 50 7.47 -11.77 -11.29
N ASN A 51 7.73 -11.11 -12.42
CA ASN A 51 7.88 -9.66 -12.51
C ASN A 51 6.56 -8.93 -12.81
N ALA A 52 5.57 -9.61 -13.40
CA ALA A 52 4.34 -8.96 -13.86
C ALA A 52 3.47 -8.42 -12.70
N GLY A 53 3.60 -9.00 -11.50
CA GLY A 53 2.85 -8.56 -10.31
C GLY A 53 3.60 -7.62 -9.36
N LYS A 54 4.92 -7.43 -9.52
CA LYS A 54 5.71 -6.64 -8.56
C LYS A 54 5.55 -5.13 -8.75
N GLU A 55 5.36 -4.68 -9.98
CA GLU A 55 5.34 -3.25 -10.31
C GLU A 55 4.02 -2.59 -9.90
N THR A 56 2.89 -3.25 -10.17
CA THR A 56 1.53 -2.77 -9.83
C THR A 56 1.21 -2.87 -8.35
N VAL A 57 1.61 -3.95 -7.67
CA VAL A 57 1.33 -4.10 -6.23
C VAL A 57 2.17 -3.12 -5.39
N GLN A 58 3.38 -2.79 -5.82
CA GLN A 58 4.20 -1.79 -5.13
C GLN A 58 3.67 -0.37 -5.33
N SER A 59 3.20 -0.01 -6.53
CA SER A 59 2.67 1.34 -6.78
C SER A 59 1.41 1.63 -5.96
N ASP A 60 0.52 0.65 -5.81
CA ASP A 60 -0.77 0.85 -5.14
C ASP A 60 -0.61 0.95 -3.62
N LEU A 61 0.27 0.12 -3.04
CA LEU A 61 0.62 0.19 -1.62
C LEU A 61 1.33 1.50 -1.28
N VAL A 62 2.23 1.96 -2.17
CA VAL A 62 2.93 3.23 -2.03
C VAL A 62 1.96 4.41 -2.14
N GLN A 63 1.05 4.43 -3.12
CA GLN A 63 0.05 5.48 -3.26
C GLN A 63 -0.90 5.56 -2.06
N THR A 64 -1.35 4.41 -1.54
CA THR A 64 -2.27 4.36 -0.40
C THR A 64 -1.59 4.80 0.91
N ALA A 65 -0.36 4.34 1.15
CA ALA A 65 0.40 4.71 2.35
C ALA A 65 0.86 6.17 2.33
N ILE A 66 1.28 6.69 1.17
CA ILE A 66 1.68 8.10 1.03
C ILE A 66 0.45 9.01 1.05
N GLY A 67 -0.63 8.63 0.36
CA GLY A 67 -1.88 9.41 0.28
C GLY A 67 -2.51 9.62 1.67
N SER A 68 -2.64 8.55 2.45
CA SER A 68 -3.19 8.63 3.81
C SER A 68 -2.39 9.53 4.75
N ARG A 69 -1.05 9.50 4.68
CA ARG A 69 -0.18 10.38 5.47
C ARG A 69 -0.27 11.84 5.00
N LEU A 70 -0.35 12.07 3.70
CA LEU A 70 -0.47 13.41 3.12
C LEU A 70 -1.81 14.06 3.48
N ASP A 71 -2.91 13.32 3.38
CA ASP A 71 -4.25 13.79 3.76
C ASP A 71 -4.33 14.13 5.24
N TYR A 72 -3.71 13.32 6.10
CA TYR A 72 -3.63 13.59 7.53
C TYR A 72 -2.88 14.90 7.81
N ALA A 73 -1.72 15.11 7.16
CA ALA A 73 -0.94 16.33 7.31
C ALA A 73 -1.72 17.57 6.84
N LYS A 74 -2.39 17.50 5.69
CA LYS A 74 -3.23 18.57 5.14
C LYS A 74 -4.38 18.92 6.09
N LYS A 75 -5.09 17.91 6.60
CA LYS A 75 -6.19 18.11 7.56
C LYS A 75 -5.68 18.74 8.86
N ARG A 76 -4.53 18.30 9.36
CA ARG A 76 -3.90 18.85 10.57
C ARG A 76 -3.54 20.33 10.42
N LEU A 77 -2.96 20.73 9.29
CA LEU A 77 -2.64 22.13 9.00
C LEU A 77 -3.90 23.00 8.90
N SER A 78 -4.94 22.51 8.22
CA SER A 78 -6.23 23.20 8.13
C SER A 78 -6.90 23.39 9.50
N MET A 79 -6.84 22.39 10.38
CA MET A 79 -7.40 22.52 11.73
C MET A 79 -6.62 23.52 12.57
N LYS A 80 -5.28 23.55 12.45
CA LYS A 80 -4.45 24.52 13.18
C LYS A 80 -4.75 25.96 12.75
N SER A 81 -4.85 26.23 11.45
CA SER A 81 -5.17 27.58 10.96
C SER A 81 -6.56 28.03 11.41
N LYS A 82 -7.58 27.15 11.30
CA LYS A 82 -8.93 27.42 11.80
C LYS A 82 -8.97 27.68 13.31
N ALA A 83 -8.20 26.94 14.10
CA ALA A 83 -8.16 27.11 15.56
C ALA A 83 -7.57 28.47 15.97
N VAL A 84 -6.54 28.94 15.27
CA VAL A 84 -5.95 30.27 15.50
C VAL A 84 -6.95 31.38 15.17
N LEU A 85 -7.61 31.30 14.02
CA LEU A 85 -8.66 32.24 13.61
C LEU A 85 -9.82 32.27 14.63
N MET A 86 -10.30 31.11 15.07
CA MET A 86 -11.36 31.00 16.07
C MET A 86 -10.99 31.65 17.40
N LYS A 87 -9.73 31.51 17.86
CA LYS A 87 -9.25 32.17 19.07
C LYS A 87 -9.24 33.70 18.90
N ALA A 88 -8.70 34.20 17.79
CA ALA A 88 -8.65 35.64 17.51
C ALA A 88 -10.06 36.27 17.47
N VAL A 89 -11.02 35.61 16.81
CA VAL A 89 -12.41 36.06 16.76
C VAL A 89 -13.02 36.14 18.17
N ARG A 90 -12.81 35.13 19.02
CA ARG A 90 -13.31 35.16 20.41
C ARG A 90 -12.72 36.34 21.20
N TYR A 91 -11.41 36.60 21.07
CA TYR A 91 -10.79 37.74 21.74
C TYR A 91 -11.39 39.07 21.28
N LEU A 92 -11.60 39.24 19.97
CA LEU A 92 -12.20 40.46 19.43
C LEU A 92 -13.64 40.68 19.93
N VAL A 93 -14.45 39.61 20.00
CA VAL A 93 -15.82 39.69 20.53
C VAL A 93 -15.82 40.14 22.00
N VAL A 94 -14.91 39.59 22.83
CA VAL A 94 -14.80 39.97 24.25
C VAL A 94 -14.38 41.43 24.40
N ILE A 95 -13.42 41.89 23.58
CA ILE A 95 -12.97 43.28 23.60
C ILE A 95 -14.09 44.24 23.17
N LEU A 96 -14.80 43.92 22.09
CA LEU A 96 -15.93 44.74 21.61
C LEU A 96 -17.03 44.85 22.67
N PHE A 97 -17.40 43.75 23.32
CA PHE A 97 -18.37 43.76 24.41
C PHE A 97 -17.92 44.64 25.57
N LYS A 98 -16.64 44.56 25.96
CA LYS A 98 -16.09 45.36 27.07
C LYS A 98 -16.03 46.85 26.74
N LEU A 99 -15.73 47.22 25.49
CA LEU A 99 -15.77 48.61 25.02
C LEU A 99 -17.20 49.16 25.02
N GLU A 100 -18.19 48.34 24.69
CA GLU A 100 -19.61 48.71 24.72
C GLU A 100 -20.10 48.98 26.15
N GLN A 101 -19.75 48.12 27.11
CA GLN A 101 -20.05 48.33 28.54
C GLN A 101 -19.42 49.63 29.08
N MET A 102 -18.18 49.96 28.70
CA MET A 102 -17.52 51.20 29.14
C MET A 102 -18.16 52.46 28.55
N LYS A 103 -18.63 52.41 27.28
CA LYS A 103 -19.38 53.53 26.68
C LYS A 103 -20.72 53.79 27.38
N PHE A 104 -21.34 52.75 27.92
CA PHE A 104 -22.56 52.87 28.71
C PHE A 104 -22.30 53.55 30.05
N CYS A 105 -21.21 53.20 30.74
CA CYS A 105 -20.84 53.83 32.01
C CYS A 105 -20.40 55.30 31.89
N LEU A 106 -19.91 55.75 30.73
CA LEU A 106 -19.45 57.14 30.52
C LEU A 106 -20.58 58.12 30.11
N LYS A 107 -21.80 57.62 29.91
CA LYS A 107 -23.00 58.40 29.53
C LYS A 107 -23.98 58.65 30.68
N LEU A 108 -23.58 58.31 31.92
CA LEU A 108 -24.21 58.66 33.18
C LEU A 108 -23.38 59.73 33.88
#